data_AF-A0A5B1LME3-F1
#
_entry.id   AF-A0A5B1LME3-F1
#
_cell.length_a   1.000
_cell.length_b   1.000
_cell.length_c   1.000
_cell.angle_alpha   90.00
_cell.angle_beta   90.00
_cell.angle_gamma   90.00
#
_symmetry.space_group_name_H-M   'P 1'
#
loop_
_entity.id
_entity.type
_entity.pdbx_description
1 polymer ?
#
loop_
_entity_poly.entity_id
_entity_poly.type
_entity_poly.pdbx_seq_one_letter_code
_entity_poly.pdbx_strand_id
1 'polypeptide(L)'
;MPALSSALRTAALSIRTAMTAGALTLLVGLGAVSVLGSPQPPADHLGLSVQDKATSRIMEHNNCSTRGFEPSVIPSRAIIRDASGRTRVVSFDHGWAVFNNERPGELVAVCLGPDRRR
;
A
#
# COMPACT_ATOMS: atom_id res chain seq x y z
N MET A 1 50.18 -52.14 -5.09
CA MET A 1 50.90 -50.84 -5.18
C MET A 1 50.20 -49.86 -4.25
N PRO A 2 50.91 -49.27 -3.28
CA PRO A 2 50.35 -48.48 -2.18
C PRO A 2 50.22 -46.99 -2.56
N ALA A 3 49.32 -46.24 -1.91
CA ALA A 3 49.62 -44.92 -1.31
C ALA A 3 48.34 -44.24 -0.80
N LEU A 4 48.30 -44.08 0.52
CA LEU A 4 47.99 -42.84 1.25
C LEU A 4 46.90 -41.95 0.62
N SER A 5 45.72 -41.78 1.22
CA SER A 5 45.62 -40.77 2.30
C SER A 5 44.33 -40.98 3.10
N SER A 6 44.37 -41.96 4.00
CA SER A 6 43.57 -41.92 5.22
C SER A 6 44.03 -40.70 6.05
N ALA A 7 43.39 -39.56 5.86
CA ALA A 7 43.05 -38.69 6.99
C ALA A 7 41.72 -39.24 7.55
N LEU A 8 41.74 -40.45 8.09
CA LEU A 8 41.78 -40.68 9.52
C LEU A 8 40.56 -40.05 10.22
N ARG A 9 39.65 -40.95 10.62
CA ARG A 9 39.10 -40.94 11.98
C ARG A 9 38.30 -39.70 12.37
N THR A 10 37.08 -39.64 11.88
CA THR A 10 35.93 -39.19 12.68
C THR A 10 34.78 -40.15 12.38
N ALA A 11 34.96 -41.46 12.56
CA ALA A 11 34.74 -42.10 13.86
C ALA A 11 33.49 -41.54 14.56
N ALA A 12 32.35 -42.10 14.17
CA ALA A 12 31.27 -42.50 15.08
C ALA A 12 31.06 -41.64 16.32
N LEU A 13 30.21 -40.62 16.23
CA LEU A 13 29.32 -40.18 17.30
C LEU A 13 28.09 -39.60 16.59
N SER A 14 26.99 -40.33 16.52
CA SER A 14 25.99 -40.44 17.59
C SER A 14 25.31 -39.11 17.88
N ILE A 15 24.03 -39.24 18.23
CA ILE A 15 23.20 -38.26 18.95
C ILE A 15 22.57 -37.24 17.98
N ARG A 16 21.39 -37.53 17.42
CA ARG A 16 20.07 -37.10 17.93
C ARG A 16 20.01 -35.61 18.32
N THR A 17 18.93 -34.93 17.89
CA THR A 17 18.52 -33.55 18.24
C THR A 17 19.38 -32.47 17.54
N ALA A 18 18.90 -31.32 17.08
CA ALA A 18 17.68 -30.58 17.32
C ALA A 18 17.46 -29.58 16.15
N MET A 19 16.25 -29.03 16.08
CA MET A 19 15.92 -27.81 15.33
C MET A 19 16.96 -26.70 15.53
N THR A 20 17.37 -26.01 14.47
CA THR A 20 17.52 -24.54 14.41
C THR A 20 17.99 -24.07 13.03
N ALA A 21 17.19 -23.15 12.46
CA ALA A 21 17.56 -22.04 11.59
C ALA A 21 18.75 -22.18 10.61
N GLY A 22 18.49 -22.14 9.31
CA GLY A 22 19.54 -21.85 8.34
C GLY A 22 19.17 -22.03 6.88
N ALA A 23 18.37 -21.12 6.32
CA ALA A 23 18.30 -20.92 4.87
C ALA A 23 17.77 -19.52 4.50
N LEU A 24 18.42 -18.46 5.00
CA LEU A 24 18.31 -17.12 4.40
C LEU A 24 19.22 -17.07 3.17
N THR A 25 18.79 -17.70 2.08
CA THR A 25 19.49 -17.65 0.79
C THR A 25 19.12 -16.38 0.03
N LEU A 26 20.02 -15.39 0.15
CA LEU A 26 20.60 -14.59 -0.94
C LEU A 26 19.69 -14.25 -2.14
N LEU A 27 19.10 -13.05 -2.12
CA LEU A 27 18.59 -12.36 -3.30
C LEU A 27 19.12 -10.91 -3.31
N VAL A 28 20.44 -10.76 -3.41
CA VAL A 28 21.07 -9.46 -3.72
C VAL A 28 21.27 -9.40 -5.24
N GLY A 29 20.19 -9.05 -5.94
CA GLY A 29 20.21 -8.76 -7.37
C GLY A 29 20.70 -7.34 -7.62
N LEU A 30 21.79 -7.20 -8.37
CA LEU A 30 22.31 -5.93 -8.87
C LEU A 30 21.29 -5.29 -9.83
N GLY A 31 20.73 -4.13 -9.45
CA GLY A 31 19.99 -3.24 -10.35
C GLY A 31 20.79 -1.97 -10.59
N ALA A 32 21.51 -1.92 -11.71
CA ALA A 32 22.16 -0.70 -12.20
C ALA A 32 21.16 0.17 -12.99
N VAL A 33 21.58 1.43 -13.23
CA VAL A 33 21.14 2.36 -14.29
C VAL A 33 20.31 3.58 -13.83
N SER A 34 21.06 4.67 -13.58
CA SER A 34 20.85 6.06 -14.07
C SER A 34 19.51 6.76 -13.82
N VAL A 35 19.45 7.56 -12.75
CA VAL A 35 18.48 8.68 -12.65
C VAL A 35 19.12 9.94 -13.24
N LEU A 36 19.25 10.00 -14.57
CA LEU A 36 19.42 11.28 -15.26
C LEU A 36 18.01 11.89 -15.36
N GLY A 37 17.86 13.07 -14.74
CA GLY A 37 16.59 13.76 -14.58
C GLY A 37 15.77 13.81 -15.85
N SER A 38 14.59 13.18 -15.80
CA SER A 38 13.56 13.37 -16.81
C SER A 38 13.04 14.81 -16.71
N PRO A 39 12.93 15.57 -17.82
CA PRO A 39 12.24 16.85 -17.82
C PRO A 39 10.81 16.63 -17.34
N GLN A 40 10.47 17.19 -16.18
CA GLN A 40 9.11 17.13 -15.65
C GLN A 40 8.21 17.96 -16.58
N PRO A 41 7.27 17.34 -17.32
CA PRO A 41 6.35 18.10 -18.15
C PRO A 41 5.51 19.00 -17.25
N PRO A 42 5.21 20.25 -17.63
CA PRO A 42 4.27 21.06 -16.89
C PRO A 42 2.95 20.28 -16.75
N ALA A 43 2.52 20.06 -15.50
CA ALA A 43 1.40 19.21 -15.10
C ALA A 43 0.03 19.67 -15.65
N ASP A 44 0.00 20.75 -16.43
CA ASP A 44 -1.20 21.39 -16.95
C ASP A 44 -1.76 20.71 -18.22
N HIS A 45 -1.04 19.77 -18.84
CA HIS A 45 -1.48 19.12 -20.09
C HIS A 45 -2.24 17.79 -19.95
N LEU A 46 -2.41 17.26 -18.72
CA LEU A 46 -2.90 15.88 -18.54
C LEU A 46 -4.30 15.73 -17.91
N GLY A 47 -5.03 16.81 -17.62
CA GLY A 47 -6.32 16.71 -16.91
C GLY A 47 -6.22 16.19 -15.46
N LEU A 48 -5.10 15.54 -15.09
CA LEU A 48 -4.73 15.18 -13.72
C LEU A 48 -4.73 16.41 -12.80
N SER A 49 -4.20 17.56 -13.24
CA SER A 49 -4.10 18.78 -12.42
C SER A 49 -5.46 19.35 -11.97
N VAL A 50 -6.49 19.34 -12.82
CA VAL A 50 -7.80 19.91 -12.48
C VAL A 50 -8.60 18.94 -11.61
N GLN A 51 -8.58 17.65 -11.93
CA GLN A 51 -9.29 16.63 -11.16
C GLN A 51 -8.67 16.42 -9.77
N ASP A 52 -7.35 16.51 -9.66
CA ASP A 52 -6.64 16.46 -8.38
C ASP A 52 -6.91 17.69 -7.52
N LYS A 53 -6.91 18.90 -8.11
CA LYS A 53 -7.30 20.13 -7.40
C LYS A 53 -8.75 20.10 -6.93
N ALA A 54 -9.68 19.61 -7.75
CA ALA A 54 -11.07 19.48 -7.38
C ALA A 54 -11.27 18.46 -6.24
N THR A 55 -10.57 17.31 -6.32
CA THR A 55 -10.61 16.28 -5.29
C THR A 55 -10.01 16.78 -3.98
N SER A 56 -8.87 17.46 -4.03
CA SER A 56 -8.23 18.08 -2.86
C SER A 56 -9.16 19.07 -2.14
N ARG A 57 -9.83 19.96 -2.88
CA ARG A 57 -10.82 20.88 -2.27
C ARG A 57 -11.98 20.16 -1.61
N ILE A 58 -12.48 19.09 -2.22
CA ILE A 58 -13.57 18.28 -1.65
C ILE A 58 -13.10 17.61 -0.36
N MET A 59 -11.87 17.08 -0.35
CA MET A 59 -11.28 16.44 0.84
C MET A 59 -11.11 17.41 2.00
N GLU A 60 -10.56 18.60 1.74
CA GLU A 60 -10.41 19.66 2.75
C GLU A 60 -11.76 20.11 3.28
N HIS A 61 -12.72 20.39 2.39
CA HIS A 61 -14.03 20.88 2.78
C HIS A 61 -14.78 19.89 3.68
N ASN A 62 -14.61 18.58 3.46
CA ASN A 62 -15.33 17.53 4.19
C ASN A 62 -14.52 16.91 5.35
N ASN A 63 -13.34 17.45 5.69
CA ASN A 63 -12.44 16.90 6.71
C ASN A 63 -12.18 15.40 6.48
N CYS A 64 -11.66 15.05 5.30
CA CYS A 64 -11.47 13.66 4.90
C CYS A 64 -10.09 13.09 5.26
N SER A 65 -10.03 11.78 5.48
CA SER A 65 -8.81 10.99 5.66
C SER A 65 -8.82 9.77 4.74
N THR A 66 -7.71 9.54 4.04
CA THR A 66 -7.49 8.35 3.20
C THR A 66 -7.04 7.13 4.00
N ARG A 67 -6.54 7.35 5.22
CA ARG A 67 -6.08 6.29 6.14
C ARG A 67 -7.11 5.93 7.20
N GLY A 68 -8.24 6.61 7.22
CA GLY A 68 -9.24 6.49 8.28
C GLY A 68 -8.98 7.40 9.47
N PHE A 69 -9.76 7.22 10.52
CA PHE A 69 -9.65 7.93 11.79
C PHE A 69 -9.44 6.94 12.94
N GLU A 70 -9.18 7.48 14.13
CA GLU A 70 -9.15 6.68 15.36
C GLU A 70 -10.49 5.94 15.59
N PRO A 71 -10.49 4.77 16.25
CA PRO A 71 -11.70 3.95 16.43
C PRO A 71 -12.86 4.65 17.15
N SER A 72 -12.58 5.70 17.94
CA SER A 72 -13.58 6.50 18.64
C SER A 72 -14.30 7.53 17.75
N VAL A 73 -13.81 7.74 16.54
CA VAL A 73 -14.33 8.75 15.60
C VAL A 73 -15.19 8.06 14.55
N ILE A 74 -16.47 8.44 14.50
CA ILE A 74 -17.42 7.90 13.52
C ILE A 74 -17.53 8.87 12.34
N PRO A 75 -17.08 8.49 11.13
CA PRO A 75 -17.23 9.32 9.94
C PRO A 75 -18.71 9.42 9.53
N SER A 76 -19.10 10.57 8.97
CA SER A 76 -20.47 10.79 8.50
C SER A 76 -20.62 10.60 6.99
N ARG A 77 -19.51 10.73 6.25
CA ARG A 77 -19.48 10.71 4.79
C ARG A 77 -18.28 9.92 4.28
N ALA A 78 -18.28 9.62 2.99
CA ALA A 78 -17.16 9.01 2.29
C ALA A 78 -17.02 9.61 0.88
N ILE A 79 -15.80 9.55 0.34
CA ILE A 79 -15.53 9.83 -1.07
C ILE A 79 -15.29 8.49 -1.76
N ILE A 80 -16.02 8.24 -2.85
CA ILE A 80 -15.82 7.08 -3.71
C ILE A 80 -15.44 7.50 -5.12
N ARG A 81 -14.80 6.60 -5.85
CA ARG A 81 -14.73 6.61 -7.30
C ARG A 81 -15.76 5.62 -7.83
N ASP A 82 -16.76 6.10 -8.55
CA ASP A 82 -17.80 5.24 -9.11
C ASP A 82 -17.26 4.40 -10.28
N ALA A 83 -18.06 3.44 -10.77
CA ALA A 83 -17.69 2.58 -11.90
C ALA A 83 -17.41 3.35 -13.22
N SER A 84 -17.83 4.61 -13.32
CA SER A 84 -17.52 5.50 -14.45
C SER A 84 -16.25 6.34 -14.23
N GLY A 85 -15.54 6.11 -13.13
CA GLY A 85 -14.32 6.84 -12.76
C GLY A 85 -14.57 8.18 -12.09
N ARG A 86 -15.82 8.56 -11.79
CA ARG A 86 -16.15 9.86 -11.21
C ARG A 86 -16.06 9.84 -9.69
N THR A 87 -15.46 10.89 -9.14
CA THR A 87 -15.42 11.14 -7.71
C THR A 87 -16.78 11.61 -7.20
N ARG A 88 -17.30 10.99 -6.13
CA ARG A 88 -18.58 11.33 -5.50
C ARG A 88 -18.47 11.34 -3.99
N VAL A 89 -19.14 12.30 -3.36
CA VAL A 89 -19.32 12.32 -1.90
C VAL A 89 -20.63 11.62 -1.55
N VAL A 90 -20.56 10.55 -0.77
CA VAL A 90 -21.69 9.71 -0.37
C VAL A 90 -21.79 9.61 1.16
N SER A 91 -22.83 8.95 1.67
CA SER A 91 -22.90 8.61 3.10
C SER A 91 -21.80 7.62 3.49
N PHE A 92 -21.45 7.59 4.77
CA PHE A 92 -20.48 6.62 5.28
C PHE A 92 -20.90 5.17 4.96
N ASP A 93 -22.15 4.79 5.22
CA ASP A 93 -22.66 3.44 4.94
C ASP A 93 -22.53 3.04 3.47
N HIS A 94 -22.74 3.98 2.54
CA HIS A 94 -22.56 3.71 1.11
C HIS A 94 -21.08 3.44 0.80
N GLY A 95 -20.19 4.29 1.31
CA GLY A 95 -18.75 4.10 1.13
C GLY A 95 -18.27 2.79 1.75
N TRP A 96 -18.83 2.41 2.89
CA TRP A 96 -18.54 1.15 3.58
C TRP A 96 -18.97 -0.06 2.76
N ALA A 97 -20.16 -0.01 2.15
CA ALA A 97 -20.62 -1.04 1.23
C ALA A 97 -19.72 -1.17 -0.01
N VAL A 98 -19.16 -0.06 -0.53
CA VAL A 98 -18.17 -0.11 -1.62
C VAL A 98 -16.88 -0.79 -1.16
N PHE A 99 -16.36 -0.45 0.02
CA PHE A 99 -15.15 -1.08 0.59
C PHE A 99 -15.32 -2.59 0.80
N ASN A 100 -16.50 -3.03 1.24
CA ASN A 100 -16.83 -4.44 1.43
C ASN A 100 -17.17 -5.18 0.12
N ASN A 101 -17.05 -4.52 -1.04
CA ASN A 101 -17.42 -5.04 -2.36
C ASN A 101 -18.91 -5.41 -2.51
N GLU A 102 -19.78 -4.85 -1.69
CA GLU A 102 -21.24 -4.98 -1.81
C GLU A 102 -21.80 -4.04 -2.89
N ARG A 103 -21.03 -3.02 -3.27
CA ARG A 103 -21.35 -2.06 -4.34
C ARG A 103 -20.13 -1.81 -5.23
N PRO A 104 -20.31 -1.59 -6.54
CA PRO A 104 -19.20 -1.31 -7.44
C PRO A 104 -18.59 0.06 -7.19
N GLY A 105 -17.26 0.14 -7.24
CA GLY A 105 -16.48 1.37 -7.12
C GLY A 105 -15.24 1.17 -6.25
N GLU A 106 -14.62 2.28 -5.89
CA GLU A 106 -13.45 2.32 -5.01
C GLU A 106 -13.71 3.32 -3.87
N LEU A 107 -13.48 2.90 -2.62
CA LEU A 107 -13.46 3.83 -1.49
C LEU A 107 -12.14 4.60 -1.50
N VAL A 108 -12.21 5.93 -1.62
CA VAL A 108 -11.03 6.80 -1.70
C VAL A 108 -10.69 7.40 -0.33
N ALA A 109 -11.70 7.85 0.42
CA ALA A 109 -11.51 8.46 1.73
C ALA A 109 -12.80 8.41 2.58
N VAL A 110 -12.64 8.48 3.89
CA VAL A 110 -13.75 8.68 4.85
C VAL A 110 -13.69 10.10 5.42
N CYS A 111 -14.84 10.68 5.76
CA CYS A 111 -14.95 12.11 6.03
C CYS A 111 -15.87 12.40 7.22
N LEU A 112 -15.52 13.40 8.03
CA LEU A 112 -16.36 13.84 9.16
C LEU A 112 -17.53 14.73 8.71
N GLY A 113 -17.44 15.27 7.49
CA GLY A 113 -18.45 16.15 6.90
C GLY A 113 -17.98 17.60 6.83
N PRO A 114 -18.80 18.49 6.25
CA PRO A 114 -18.42 19.88 6.06
C PRO A 114 -18.16 20.57 7.41
N ASP A 115 -17.08 21.35 7.48
CA ASP A 115 -16.83 22.21 8.65
C ASP A 115 -17.98 23.22 8.78
N ARG A 116 -18.69 23.17 9.90
CA ARG A 116 -19.86 24.01 10.17
C ARG A 116 -19.50 25.38 10.77
N ARG A 117 -18.21 25.69 10.97
CA ARG A 117 -17.75 26.96 11.54
C ARG A 117 -17.58 28.09 10.51
N ARG A 118 -18.31 28.05 9.39
CA ARG A 118 -18.20 29.03 8.31
C ARG A 118 -19.51 29.74 8.04
#